data_AF-A0A9X9JC17-F1
#
_entry.id   AF-A0A9X9JC17-F1
#
_cell.length_a   1.000
_cell.length_b   1.000
_cell.length_c   1.000
_cell.angle_alpha   90.00
_cell.angle_beta   90.00
_cell.angle_gamma   90.00
#
_symmetry.space_group_name_H-M   'P 1'
#
loop_
_entity.id
_entity.type
_entity.pdbx_description
1 polymer ?
#
loop_
_entity_poly.entity_id
_entity_poly.type
_entity_poly.pdbx_seq_one_letter_code
_entity_poly.pdbx_strand_id
1 'polypeptide(L)' 'MVLGWDMTAALAMARALGVDPLIAAECLPEIEAVMVRKLNEQMDHAHG' A
#
# COMPACT_ATOMS: atom_id res chain seq x y z
N MET A 1 15.11 -0.46 5.76
CA MET A 1 14.15 -1.59 5.72
C MET A 1 12.77 -0.97 5.71
N VAL A 2 12.10 -0.95 4.56
CA VAL A 2 10.69 -0.55 4.48
C VAL A 2 9.93 -1.55 5.35
N LEU A 3 9.43 -1.10 6.49
CA LEU A 3 8.49 -1.87 7.28
C LEU A 3 7.28 -2.12 6.39
N GLY A 4 7.04 -3.39 6.06
CA GLY A 4 5.89 -3.81 5.27
C GLY A 4 4.65 -3.12 5.80
N TRP A 5 4.15 -2.18 5.02
CA TRP A 5 2.86 -1.55 5.22
C TRP A 5 1.83 -2.65 5.46
N ASP A 6 0.88 -2.43 6.37
CA ASP A 6 -0.03 -3.47 6.83
C ASP A 6 -0.91 -4.00 5.67
N MET A 7 -0.48 -5.11 5.07
CA MET A 7 -1.19 -5.76 3.96
C MET A 7 -2.59 -6.21 4.39
N THR A 8 -2.79 -6.49 5.69
CA THR A 8 -4.10 -6.82 6.24
C THR A 8 -5.01 -5.61 6.23
N ALA A 9 -4.49 -4.43 6.55
CA ALA A 9 -5.22 -3.16 6.43
C ALA A 9 -5.59 -2.88 4.97
N ALA A 10 -4.72 -3.20 4.01
CA ALA A 10 -5.00 -3.09 2.58
C ALA A 10 -6.19 -3.95 2.15
N LEU A 11 -6.18 -5.22 2.55
CA LEU A 11 -7.25 -6.17 2.24
C LEU A 11 -8.55 -5.81 2.98
N ALA A 12 -8.46 -5.29 4.20
CA ALA A 12 -9.62 -4.78 4.94
C ALA A 12 -10.25 -3.56 4.25
N MET A 13 -9.42 -2.64 3.74
CA MET A 13 -9.89 -1.51 2.94
C MET A 13 -10.52 -1.97 1.62
N ALA A 14 -9.90 -2.92 0.92
CA ALA A 14 -10.46 -3.50 -0.29
C ALA A 14 -11.85 -4.10 -0.03
N ARG A 15 -12.00 -4.88 1.05
CA ARG A 15 -13.28 -5.45 1.47
C ARG A 15 -14.31 -4.38 1.83
N ALA A 16 -13.90 -3.30 2.49
CA ALA A 16 -14.79 -2.17 2.83
C ALA A 16 -15.28 -1.42 1.58
N LEU A 17 -14.47 -1.38 0.53
CA LEU A 17 -14.82 -0.80 -0.78
C LEU A 17 -15.65 -1.76 -1.65
N GLY A 18 -15.91 -2.98 -1.18
CA GLY A 18 -16.62 -4.02 -1.96
C GLY A 18 -15.75 -4.67 -3.04
N VAL A 19 -14.43 -4.49 -2.99
CA VAL A 19 -13.48 -5.16 -3.87
C VAL A 19 -13.22 -6.57 -3.34
N ASP A 20 -13.23 -7.54 -4.25
CA ASP A 20 -12.91 -8.92 -3.92
C ASP A 20 -11.46 -9.00 -3.37
N PRO A 21 -11.26 -9.58 -2.17
CA PRO A 21 -9.93 -9.66 -1.54
C PRO A 21 -8.90 -10.44 -2.37
N LEU A 22 -9.33 -11.42 -3.18
CA LEU A 22 -8.43 -12.15 -4.07
C LEU A 22 -7.92 -11.23 -5.19
N ILE A 23 -8.81 -10.44 -5.78
CA ILE A 23 -8.43 -9.45 -6.80
C ILE A 23 -7.49 -8.40 -6.20
N ALA A 24 -7.78 -7.93 -4.99
CA ALA A 24 -6.90 -7.00 -4.28
C ALA A 24 -5.53 -7.62 -3.97
N ALA A 25 -5.47 -8.93 -3.66
CA ALA A 25 -4.22 -9.65 -3.41
C ALA A 25 -3.32 -9.75 -4.64
N GLU A 26 -3.90 -9.88 -5.84
CA GLU A 26 -3.13 -9.84 -7.10
C GLU A 26 -2.56 -8.45 -7.38
N CYS A 27 -3.27 -7.38 -6.98
CA CYS A 27 -2.83 -6.00 -7.17
C CYS A 27 -1.89 -5.48 -6.07
N LEU A 28 -1.77 -6.21 -4.95
CA LEU A 28 -1.00 -5.82 -3.78
C LEU A 28 0.48 -5.49 -4.07
N PRO A 29 1.19 -6.23 -4.95
CA PRO A 29 2.57 -5.90 -5.32
C PRO A 29 2.73 -4.54 -6.00
N GLU A 30 1.79 -4.17 -6.88
CA GLU A 30 1.82 -2.85 -7.53
C GLU A 30 1.46 -1.73 -6.55
N ILE A 31 0.46 -1.97 -5.69
CA ILE A 31 0.05 -1.02 -4.65
C ILE A 31 1.23 -0.76 -3.70
N GLU A 32 1.96 -1.80 -3.30
CA GLU A 32 3.16 -1.69 -2.48
C GLU A 32 4.24 -0.84 -3.16
N ALA A 33 4.52 -1.09 -4.44
CA ALA A 33 5.50 -0.30 -5.20
C ALA A 33 5.14 1.19 -5.25
N VAL A 34 3.85 1.51 -5.47
CA VAL A 34 3.35 2.90 -5.46
C VAL A 34 3.44 3.51 -4.06
N MET A 35 3.07 2.76 -3.02
CA MET A 35 3.12 3.22 -1.64
C MET A 35 4.55 3.49 -1.18
N VAL A 36 5.51 2.61 -1.50
CA VAL A 36 6.93 2.81 -1.19
C VAL A 36 7.47 4.06 -1.86
N ARG A 37 7.15 4.28 -3.14
CA ARG A 37 7.54 5.50 -3.85
C ARG A 37 6.99 6.75 -3.17
N LYS A 38 5.69 6.78 -2.87
CA LYS A 38 5.02 7.91 -2.22
C LYS A 38 5.52 8.18 -0.80
N LEU A 39 5.83 7.13 -0.03
CA LEU A 39 6.39 7.29 1.32
C LEU A 39 7.80 7.85 1.26
N ASN A 40 8.63 7.35 0.33
CA ASN A 40 9.98 7.86 0.13
C ASN A 40 9.96 9.33 -0.36
N GLU A 41 9.08 9.68 -1.29
CA GLU A 41 8.87 11.07 -1.74
C GLU A 41 8.48 11.99 -0.57
N GLN A 42 7.54 11.56 0.29
CA GLN A 42 7.15 12.35 1.47
C GLN A 42 8.29 12.50 2.49
N MET A 43 9.11 11.48 2.69
CA MET A 43 10.27 11.56 3.58
C MET A 43 11.33 12.52 3.05
N ASP A 44 11.52 12.57 1.73
CA ASP A 44 12.41 13.51 1.04
C ASP A 44 11.87 14.95 1.18
N HIS A 45 10.56 15.15 0.94
CA HIS A 45 9.90 16.45 1.13
C HIS A 45 9.87 16.93 2.59
N ALA A 46 9.87 16.02 3.57
CA ALA A 46 9.84 16.36 4.99
C ALA A 46 11.22 16.75 5.56
N HIS A 47 12.31 16.47 4.85
CA HIS A 47 13.68 16.81 5.25
C HIS A 47 14.31 17.95 4.42
N GLY A 48 13.50 18.70 3.66
CA GLY A 48 13.91 19.90 2.91
C GLY A 48 13.59 21.21 3.62
#